data_AF-A0A7W5U9H5-F1
#
_entry.id   AF-A0A7W5U9H5-F1
#
_cell.length_a   1.000
_cell.length_b   1.000
_cell.length_c   1.000
_cell.angle_alpha   90.00
_cell.angle_beta   90.00
_cell.angle_gamma   90.00
#
_symmetry.space_group_name_H-M   'P 1'
#
loop_
_entity.id
_entity.type
_entity.pdbx_description
1 polymer ?
#
loop_
_entity_poly.entity_id
_entity_poly.type
_entity_poly.pdbx_seq_one_letter_code
_entity_poly.pdbx_strand_id
1 'polypeptide(L)'
;MFNTNTFHNILNVLIALSASMIAILLATGCTQLADGMLECSQSFVGPGFAAAAVAALSMLKIIINIMRDGITGLIKPQPPVDK
;
A
#
# COMPACT_ATOMS: atom_id res chain seq x y z
N MET A 1 8.01 -14.95 25.78
CA MET A 1 7.77 -16.09 24.86
C MET A 1 7.42 -15.52 23.50
N PHE A 2 8.06 -15.97 22.42
CA PHE A 2 7.76 -15.48 21.06
C PHE A 2 6.39 -16.02 20.61
N ASN A 3 5.47 -15.14 20.20
CA ASN A 3 4.16 -15.56 19.70
C ASN A 3 4.27 -15.96 18.22
N THR A 4 4.62 -17.22 18.02
CA THR A 4 4.81 -17.81 16.69
C THR A 4 3.54 -17.73 15.83
N ASN A 5 2.33 -17.78 16.41
CA ASN A 5 1.09 -17.66 15.65
C ASN A 5 0.92 -16.27 15.02
N THR A 6 1.20 -15.22 15.79
CA THR A 6 1.23 -13.84 15.27
C THR A 6 2.28 -13.69 14.17
N PHE A 7 3.47 -14.29 14.35
CA PHE A 7 4.51 -14.26 13.34
C PHE A 7 4.08 -14.92 12.02
N HIS A 8 3.43 -16.09 12.06
CA HIS A 8 2.88 -16.73 10.87
C HIS A 8 1.83 -15.89 10.16
N ASN A 9 0.91 -15.27 10.90
CA ASN A 9 -0.12 -14.42 10.29
C ASN A 9 0.48 -13.17 9.63
N ILE A 10 1.50 -12.57 10.24
CA ILE A 10 2.26 -11.49 9.61
C ILE A 10 2.90 -11.96 8.31
N LEU A 11 3.57 -13.12 8.31
CA LEU A 11 4.17 -13.69 7.11
C LEU A 11 3.13 -13.94 6.01
N ASN A 12 1.97 -14.51 6.35
CA ASN A 12 0.89 -14.75 5.38
C ASN A 12 0.39 -13.46 4.74
N VAL A 13 0.20 -12.39 5.52
CA VAL A 13 -0.18 -11.07 5.00
C VAL A 13 0.90 -10.51 4.07
N LEU A 14 2.17 -10.58 4.47
CA LEU A 14 3.29 -10.09 3.65
C LEU A 14 3.40 -10.86 2.33
N ILE A 15 3.22 -12.18 2.35
CA ILE A 15 3.20 -13.01 1.14
C ILE A 15 2.04 -12.61 0.24
N ALA A 16 0.83 -12.49 0.79
CA ALA A 16 -0.36 -12.11 0.02
C ALA A 16 -0.20 -10.73 -0.64
N LEU A 17 0.31 -9.74 0.11
CA LEU A 17 0.58 -8.40 -0.41
C LEU A 17 1.64 -8.44 -1.52
N SER A 18 2.75 -9.15 -1.30
CA SER A 18 3.84 -9.25 -2.28
C SER A 18 3.37 -9.92 -3.58
N ALA A 19 2.64 -11.02 -3.46
CA ALA A 19 2.07 -11.73 -4.61
C ALA A 19 1.05 -10.86 -5.37
N SER A 20 0.19 -10.15 -4.65
CA SER A 20 -0.80 -9.26 -5.25
C SER A 20 -0.15 -8.09 -6.00
N MET A 21 0.94 -7.53 -5.47
CA MET A 21 1.68 -6.45 -6.14
C MET A 21 2.28 -6.91 -7.47
N ILE A 22 2.92 -8.09 -7.49
CA ILE A 22 3.49 -8.67 -8.72
C ILE A 22 2.37 -8.95 -9.73
N ALA A 23 1.26 -9.54 -9.29
CA ALA A 23 0.11 -9.84 -10.15
C ALA A 23 -0.48 -8.57 -10.79
N ILE A 24 -0.60 -7.48 -10.02
CA ILE A 24 -1.07 -6.18 -10.54
C ILE A 24 -0.08 -5.63 -11.55
N LEU A 25 1.23 -5.63 -11.25
CA LEU A 25 2.25 -5.13 -12.16
C LEU A 25 2.22 -5.87 -13.51
N LEU A 26 2.15 -7.21 -13.48
CA LEU A 26 2.01 -8.04 -14.67
C LEU A 26 0.71 -7.72 -15.43
N ALA A 27 -0.42 -7.62 -14.73
CA ALA A 27 -1.71 -7.24 -15.33
C ALA A 27 -1.69 -5.84 -15.95
N THR A 28 -0.85 -4.93 -15.43
CA THR A 28 -0.69 -3.57 -15.96
C THR A 28 0.26 -3.47 -17.15
N GLY A 29 0.88 -4.57 -17.58
CA GLY A 29 1.75 -4.63 -18.75
C GLY A 29 3.24 -4.77 -18.44
N CYS A 30 3.62 -5.03 -17.17
CA CYS A 30 4.98 -5.48 -16.88
C CYS A 30 5.18 -6.94 -17.33
N THR A 31 6.43 -7.31 -17.64
CA THR A 31 6.83 -8.68 -17.98
C THR A 31 7.93 -9.16 -17.06
N GLN A 32 7.90 -10.45 -16.70
CA GLN A 32 8.96 -11.07 -15.91
C GLN A 32 10.03 -11.67 -16.84
N LEU A 33 11.28 -11.27 -16.65
CA LEU A 33 12.43 -11.79 -17.39
C LEU A 33 12.89 -13.14 -16.82
N ALA A 34 13.71 -13.85 -17.59
CA ALA A 34 14.26 -15.15 -17.20
C ALA A 34 15.18 -15.09 -15.97
N ASP A 35 15.74 -13.91 -15.66
CA ASP A 35 16.55 -13.64 -14.47
C ASP A 35 15.70 -13.29 -13.23
N GLY A 36 14.37 -13.23 -13.38
CA GLY A 36 13.42 -12.88 -12.32
C GLY A 36 13.16 -11.38 -12.17
N MET A 37 13.79 -10.52 -12.98
CA MET A 37 13.54 -9.07 -12.98
C MET A 37 12.19 -8.73 -13.63
N LEU A 38 11.59 -7.61 -13.24
CA LEU A 38 10.38 -7.07 -13.87
C LEU A 38 10.73 -5.91 -14.81
N GLU A 39 10.34 -6.02 -16.08
CA GLU A 39 10.40 -4.96 -17.08
C GLU A 39 9.01 -4.33 -17.19
N CYS A 40 8.92 -3.00 -17.04
CA CYS A 40 7.64 -2.28 -16.99
C CYS A 40 7.56 -1.10 -17.97
N SER A 41 8.48 -0.94 -18.93
CA SER A 41 8.46 0.19 -19.87
C SER A 41 7.24 0.17 -20.79
N GLN A 42 6.65 -1.01 -21.00
CA GLN A 42 5.42 -1.19 -21.78
C GLN A 42 4.15 -1.17 -20.93
N SER A 43 4.27 -0.94 -19.61
CA SER A 43 3.12 -0.83 -18.71
C SER A 43 2.23 0.35 -19.11
N PHE A 44 0.91 0.13 -19.17
CA PHE A 44 -0.04 1.23 -19.36
C PHE A 44 -0.17 2.10 -18.11
N VAL A 45 0.31 1.61 -16.95
CA VAL A 45 0.49 2.40 -15.73
C VAL A 45 1.85 3.06 -15.78
N GLY A 46 1.90 4.24 -16.42
CA GLY A 46 3.10 5.07 -16.43
C GLY A 46 3.40 5.69 -15.06
N PRO A 47 4.65 6.10 -14.79
CA PRO A 47 5.05 6.71 -13.51
C PRO A 47 4.20 7.93 -13.13
N GLY A 48 3.80 8.74 -14.13
CA GLY A 48 2.94 9.90 -13.92
C GLY A 48 1.53 9.53 -13.42
N PHE A 49 0.95 8.44 -13.93
CA PHE A 49 -0.35 7.95 -13.45
C PHE A 49 -0.25 7.45 -12.01
N ALA A 50 0.78 6.66 -11.69
CA ALA A 50 0.99 6.16 -10.33
C ALA A 50 1.18 7.31 -9.33
N ALA A 51 1.99 8.32 -9.67
CA ALA A 51 2.18 9.51 -8.85
C ALA A 51 0.88 10.28 -8.64
N ALA A 52 0.08 10.47 -9.70
CA ALA A 52 -1.22 11.13 -9.61
C ALA A 52 -2.21 10.36 -8.74
N ALA A 53 -2.26 9.03 -8.86
CA ALA A 53 -3.11 8.16 -8.04
C ALA A 53 -2.73 8.23 -6.55
N VAL A 54 -1.43 8.17 -6.24
CA VAL A 54 -0.94 8.31 -4.86
C VAL A 54 -1.24 9.70 -4.29
N ALA A 55 -1.04 10.76 -5.08
CA ALA A 55 -1.38 12.13 -4.67
C ALA A 55 -2.87 12.26 -4.38
N ALA A 56 -3.74 11.73 -5.26
CA ALA A 56 -5.19 11.76 -5.08
C ALA A 56 -5.63 10.98 -3.83
N LEU A 57 -5.11 9.77 -3.62
CA LEU A 57 -5.41 8.97 -2.43
C LEU A 57 -4.93 9.65 -1.15
N SER A 58 -3.77 10.31 -1.19
CA SER A 58 -3.23 11.05 -0.05
C SER A 58 -4.11 12.26 0.28
N MET A 59 -4.53 13.02 -0.73
CA MET A 59 -5.46 14.15 -0.56
C MET A 59 -6.81 13.67 0.00
N LEU A 60 -7.36 12.59 -0.57
CA LEU A 60 -8.60 11.98 -0.08
C LEU A 60 -8.45 11.54 1.39
N LYS A 61 -7.31 10.98 1.77
CA LYS A 61 -7.07 10.56 3.15
C LYS A 61 -7.03 11.75 4.11
N ILE A 62 -6.43 12.87 3.71
CA ILE A 62 -6.45 14.12 4.47
C ILE A 62 -7.89 14.61 4.65
N ILE A 63 -8.69 14.63 3.57
CA ILE A 63 -10.10 15.03 3.61
C ILE A 63 -10.88 14.14 4.58
N ILE A 64 -10.73 12.81 4.49
CA ILE A 64 -11.41 11.86 5.38
C ILE A 64 -11.03 12.12 6.84
N ASN A 65 -9.73 12.34 7.13
CA ASN A 65 -9.29 12.63 8.49
C ASN A 65 -9.89 13.96 9.01
N ILE A 66 -9.95 15.00 8.18
CA ILE A 66 -10.59 16.28 8.54
C ILE A 66 -12.09 16.10 8.78
N MET A 67 -12.78 15.32 7.94
CA MET A 67 -14.21 15.06 8.14
C MET A 67 -14.51 14.27 9.41
N ARG A 68 -13.64 13.32 9.77
CA ARG A 68 -13.79 12.47 10.96
C ARG A 68 -13.46 13.20 12.26
N ASP A 69 -12.33 13.92 12.27
CA ASP A 69 -11.73 14.43 13.50
C ASP A 69 -11.68 15.98 13.57
N GLY A 70 -12.15 16.67 12.52
CA GLY A 70 -11.94 18.11 12.33
C GLY A 70 -10.52 18.44 11.87
N ILE A 71 -10.27 19.71 11.53
CA ILE A 71 -8.93 20.17 11.10
C ILE A 71 -7.88 19.94 12.21
N THR A 72 -8.27 20.10 13.48
CA THR A 72 -7.39 19.86 14.64
C THR A 72 -7.03 18.40 14.83
N GLY A 73 -7.81 17.46 14.27
CA GLY A 73 -7.52 16.03 14.27
C GLY A 73 -6.24 15.64 13.54
N LEU A 74 -5.73 16.49 12.64
CA LEU A 74 -4.45 16.27 11.95
C LEU A 74 -3.23 16.37 12.89
N ILE A 75 -3.36 17.07 14.01
CA ILE A 75 -2.26 17.35 14.96
C ILE A 75 -2.56 16.90 16.39
N LYS A 76 -3.78 16.43 16.67
CA LYS A 76 -4.19 16.03 18.01
C LYS A 76 -3.49 14.74 18.44
N PRO A 77 -2.97 14.66 19.68
CA PRO A 77 -2.49 13.39 20.24
C PRO A 77 -3.61 12.34 20.21
N GLN A 78 -3.30 11.16 19.70
CA GLN A 78 -4.27 10.05 19.65
C GLN A 78 -4.52 9.54 21.07
N PRO A 79 -5.79 9.25 21.45
CA PRO A 79 -6.09 8.70 22.76
C PRO A 79 -5.39 7.33 22.94
N PRO A 80 -5.06 6.94 24.18
CA PRO A 80 -4.47 5.63 24.45
C PRO A 80 -5.39 4.54 23.91
N VAL A 81 -4.80 3.53 23.26
CA VAL A 81 -5.55 2.33 22.90
C VAL A 81 -5.71 1.50 24.17
N ASP A 82 -6.95 1.32 24.64
CA ASP A 82 -7.23 0.46 25.78
C ASP A 82 -6.75 -0.97 25.50
N LYS A 83 -6.21 -1.63 26.53
CA LYS A 83 -5.66 -2.99 26.46
C LYS A 83 -6.74 -4.05 26.57
#